data_AF-A0A2K3JTZ5-F1
#
_entry.id   AF-A0A2K3JTZ5-F1
#
_cell.length_a   1.000
_cell.length_b   1.000
_cell.length_c   1.000
_cell.angle_alpha   90.00
_cell.angle_beta   90.00
_cell.angle_gamma   90.00
#
_symmetry.space_group_name_H-M   'P 1'
#
loop_
_entity.id
_entity.type
_entity.pdbx_description
1 polymer ?
#
loop_
_entity_poly.entity_id
_entity_poly.type
_entity_poly.pdbx_seq_one_letter_code
_entity_poly.pdbx_strand_id
1 'polypeptide(L)' 'MLKISSPLFMSPLQPMQHRINKTAFKELKKKDSKALFLIHQCVDSSNFEKIAGAKTAKAAWDILSNAHGGGDKVKK' A
#
# COMPACT_ATOMS: atom_id res chain seq x y z
N MET A 1 51.03 5.61 -14.58
CA MET A 1 49.83 6.43 -14.87
C MET A 1 48.76 6.08 -13.84
N LEU A 2 48.67 6.84 -12.75
CA LEU A 2 47.70 6.64 -11.68
C LEU A 2 46.40 7.36 -12.08
N LYS A 3 45.32 6.59 -12.17
CA LYS A 3 43.98 7.10 -12.45
C LYS A 3 43.53 7.91 -11.24
N ILE A 4 43.60 9.23 -11.35
CA ILE A 4 43.09 10.16 -10.36
C ILE A 4 41.57 10.02 -10.41
N SER A 5 41.04 9.10 -9.61
CA SER A 5 39.59 8.96 -9.41
C SER A 5 39.19 10.09 -8.48
N SER A 6 38.85 11.21 -9.10
CA SER A 6 38.37 12.43 -8.48
C SER A 6 37.27 12.14 -7.45
N PRO A 7 37.31 12.73 -6.24
CA PRO A 7 36.17 12.73 -5.34
C PRO A 7 35.21 13.84 -5.80
N LEU A 8 34.63 13.67 -6.99
CA LEU A 8 33.59 14.54 -7.54
C LEU A 8 32.33 13.73 -7.85
N PHE A 9 31.84 12.96 -6.87
CA PHE A 9 30.47 12.48 -6.96
C PHE A 9 29.93 12.03 -5.62
N MET A 10 29.79 12.93 -4.64
CA MET A 10 28.79 12.75 -3.58
C MET A 10 28.18 14.12 -3.28
N SER A 11 27.23 14.53 -4.12
CA SER A 11 26.48 15.76 -3.87
C SER A 11 25.65 15.59 -2.59
N PRO A 12 25.52 16.62 -1.73
CA PRO A 12 24.82 16.54 -0.43
C PRO A 12 23.35 16.11 -0.48
N LEU A 13 22.78 15.95 -1.68
CA LEU A 13 21.38 15.63 -1.94
C LEU A 13 21.09 14.11 -1.97
N GLN A 14 22.11 13.27 -2.16
CA GLN A 14 21.94 11.81 -2.23
C GLN A 14 21.44 11.15 -0.93
N PRO A 15 21.91 11.50 0.28
CA PRO A 15 21.38 10.90 1.51
C PRO A 15 19.92 11.29 1.77
N MET A 16 19.50 12.49 1.37
CA MET A 16 18.11 12.92 1.46
C MET A 16 17.23 12.10 0.50
N GLN A 17 17.66 11.92 -0.75
CA GLN A 17 16.97 11.08 -1.74
C GLN A 17 16.91 9.60 -1.32
N HIS A 18 18.00 9.03 -0.82
CA HIS A 18 18.00 7.65 -0.32
C HIS A 18 17.06 7.47 0.87
N ARG A 19 17.01 8.44 1.79
CA ARG A 19 16.05 8.45 2.91
C ARG A 19 14.61 8.58 2.43
N ILE A 20 14.32 9.47 1.47
CA ILE A 20 12.99 9.64 0.89
C ILE A 20 12.53 8.35 0.23
N ASN A 21 13.38 7.74 -0.61
CA ASN A 21 13.11 6.46 -1.27
C ASN A 21 12.88 5.33 -0.26
N LYS A 22 13.69 5.26 0.81
CA LYS A 22 13.53 4.26 1.87
C LYS A 22 12.22 4.44 2.64
N THR A 23 11.80 5.68 2.90
CA THR A 23 10.51 5.97 3.56
C THR A 23 9.34 5.66 2.63
N ALA A 24 9.39 6.08 1.36
CA ALA A 24 8.37 5.77 0.37
C ALA A 24 8.21 4.25 0.16
N PHE A 25 9.32 3.51 0.10
CA PHE A 25 9.31 2.06 0.01
C PHE A 25 8.69 1.38 1.23
N LYS A 26 8.98 1.87 2.45
CA LYS A 26 8.35 1.37 3.67
C LYS A 26 6.83 1.61 3.67
N GLU A 27 6.39 2.79 3.25
CA GLU A 27 4.97 3.11 3.17
C GLU A 27 4.25 2.29 2.10
N LEU A 28 4.88 2.07 0.94
CA LEU A 28 4.36 1.17 -0.09
C LEU A 28 4.22 -0.26 0.45
N LYS A 29 5.28 -0.80 1.08
CA LYS A 29 5.26 -2.12 1.72
C LYS A 29 4.15 -2.27 2.76
N LYS A 30 3.88 -1.24 3.57
CA LYS A 30 2.77 -1.25 4.54
C LYS A 30 1.42 -1.30 3.83
N LYS A 31 1.23 -0.50 2.78
CA LYS A 31 0.00 -0.48 1.97
C LYS A 31 -0.24 -1.84 1.28
N ASP A 32 0.81 -2.42 0.68
CA ASP A 32 0.74 -3.74 0.05
C ASP A 32 0.41 -4.84 1.07
N SER A 33 1.04 -4.80 2.25
CA SER A 33 0.74 -5.76 3.32
C SER A 33 -0.70 -5.65 3.81
N LYS A 34 -1.23 -4.42 3.89
CA LYS A 34 -2.63 -4.16 4.26
C LYS A 34 -3.59 -4.65 3.18
N ALA A 35 -3.27 -4.43 1.91
CA ALA A 35 -4.05 -4.94 0.78
C ALA A 35 -4.08 -6.47 0.74
N LEU A 36 -2.93 -7.13 0.96
CA LEU A 36 -2.86 -8.60 1.04
C LEU A 36 -3.69 -9.15 2.21
N PHE A 37 -3.59 -8.52 3.38
CA PHE A 37 -4.41 -8.90 4.55
C PHE A 37 -5.91 -8.79 4.24
N LEU A 38 -6.33 -7.68 3.63
CA LEU A 38 -7.71 -7.45 3.20
C LEU A 38 -8.19 -8.53 2.22
N ILE A 39 -7.40 -8.85 1.20
CA ILE A 39 -7.72 -9.91 0.23
C ILE A 39 -7.86 -11.26 0.93
N HIS A 40 -7.01 -11.55 1.90
CA HIS A 40 -7.07 -12.80 2.66
C HIS A 40 -8.27 -12.88 3.61
N GLN A 41 -8.73 -11.75 4.16
CA GLN A 41 -9.96 -11.66 4.96
C GLN A 41 -11.22 -11.76 4.10
N CYS A 42 -11.17 -11.45 2.79
CA CYS A 42 -12.29 -11.76 1.89
C CYS A 42 -12.60 -13.25 1.75
N VAL A 43 -11.77 -14.14 2.30
CA VAL A 43 -12.00 -15.59 2.31
C VAL A 43 -13.02 -15.99 3.39
N ASP A 44 -13.42 -15.06 4.28
CA ASP A 44 -14.58 -15.29 5.14
C ASP A 44 -15.85 -15.40 4.27
N SER A 45 -16.60 -16.49 4.42
CA SER A 45 -17.72 -16.84 3.53
C SER A 45 -18.76 -15.71 3.39
N SER A 46 -18.98 -14.92 4.46
CA SER A 46 -19.94 -13.80 4.47
C SER A 46 -19.50 -12.58 3.64
N ASN A 47 -18.20 -12.37 3.47
CA ASN A 47 -17.65 -11.26 2.68
C ASN A 47 -17.51 -11.66 1.21
N PHE A 48 -17.13 -12.92 0.95
CA PHE A 48 -17.01 -13.48 -0.38
C PHE A 48 -18.31 -13.38 -1.19
N GLU A 49 -19.45 -13.77 -0.60
CA GLU A 49 -20.74 -13.80 -1.30
C GLU A 49 -21.22 -12.39 -1.70
N LYS A 50 -20.96 -11.39 -0.84
CA LYS A 50 -21.29 -9.97 -1.11
C LYS A 50 -20.41 -9.39 -2.22
N ILE A 51 -19.12 -9.74 -2.24
CA ILE A 51 -18.17 -9.30 -3.26
C ILE A 51 -18.45 -10.01 -4.60
N ALA A 52 -18.79 -11.30 -4.58
CA ALA A 52 -19.14 -12.06 -5.76
C ALA A 52 -20.40 -11.52 -6.46
N GLY A 53 -21.33 -10.94 -5.70
CA GLY A 53 -22.51 -10.24 -6.23
C GLY A 53 -22.24 -8.84 -6.80
N ALA A 54 -21.03 -8.29 -6.64
CA ALA A 54 -20.71 -6.94 -7.10
C ALA A 54 -20.59 -6.89 -8.64
N LYS A 55 -21.35 -5.99 -9.27
CA LYS A 55 -21.35 -5.84 -10.74
C LYS A 55 -20.15 -5.06 -11.28
N THR A 56 -19.41 -4.36 -10.43
CA THR A 56 -18.27 -3.53 -10.84
C THR A 56 -17.12 -3.67 -9.85
N ALA A 57 -15.89 -3.48 -10.34
CA ALA A 57 -14.69 -3.49 -9.51
C ALA A 57 -14.74 -2.42 -8.40
N LYS A 58 -15.39 -1.27 -8.66
CA LYS A 58 -15.58 -0.23 -7.65
C LYS A 58 -16.49 -0.69 -6.51
N ALA A 59 -17.61 -1.36 -6.84
CA ALA A 59 -18.52 -1.88 -5.82
C ALA A 59 -17.86 -2.98 -4.97
N ALA A 60 -17.08 -3.87 -5.59
CA ALA A 60 -16.28 -4.88 -4.88
C ALA A 60 -15.28 -4.23 -3.91
N TRP A 61 -14.59 -3.17 -4.35
CA TRP A 61 -13.65 -2.42 -3.52
C TRP A 61 -14.31 -1.65 -2.37
N ASP A 62 -15.49 -1.04 -2.58
CA ASP A 62 -16.24 -0.37 -1.51
C ASP A 62 -16.70 -1.35 -0.42
N ILE A 63 -17.20 -2.53 -0.79
CA ILE A 63 -17.56 -3.59 0.16
C ILE A 63 -16.34 -4.02 0.99
N LEU A 64 -15.20 -4.23 0.33
CA LEU A 64 -13.94 -4.58 0.98
C LEU A 64 -13.47 -3.49 1.95
N SER A 65 -13.52 -2.23 1.53
CA SER A 65 -13.13 -1.08 2.34
C SER A 65 -14.03 -0.93 3.57
N ASN A 66 -15.35 -1.10 3.41
CA ASN A 66 -16.32 -0.91 4.48
C ASN A 66 -16.30 -2.04 5.53
N ALA A 67 -16.00 -3.27 5.11
CA ALA A 67 -15.86 -4.44 6.00
C ALA A 67 -14.65 -4.36 6.96
N HIS A 68 -13.67 -3.50 6.67
CA HIS A 68 -12.45 -3.36 7.48
C HIS A 68 -12.21 -1.94 8.03
N GLY A 69 -12.91 -0.93 7.52
CA GLY A 69 -12.81 0.45 7.97
C GLY A 69 -13.41 0.72 9.34
N GLY A 70 -14.10 -0.26 9.95
CA GLY A 70 -15.00 -0.01 11.07
C GLY A 70 -16.07 0.94 10.59
N GLY A 71 -17.02 0.40 9.82
CA GLY A 71 -18.09 1.15 9.16
C GLY A 71 -18.51 2.35 9.99
N ASP A 72 -18.38 3.53 9.39
CA ASP A 72 -18.86 4.78 9.96
C ASP A 72 -20.23 4.48 10.53
N LYS A 73 -20.33 4.57 11.86
CA LYS A 73 -21.52 4.16 12.61
C LYS A 73 -22.67 4.95 12.01
N VAL A 74 -23.47 4.30 11.16
CA VAL A 74 -24.72 4.86 10.66
C VAL A 74 -25.59 5.02 11.91
N LYS A 75 -25.54 6.21 12.50
CA LYS A 75 -26.51 6.65 13.48
C LYS A 75 -27.86 6.63 12.77
N LYS A 76 -28.80 5.96 13.45
CA LYS A 76 -30.23 5.91 13.13
C LYS A 76 -30.78 7.27 12.71
#